data_AF-A0A2M7ZAR7-F1
#
_entry.id   AF-A0A2M7ZAR7-F1
#
_cell.length_a   1.000
_cell.length_b   1.000
_cell.length_c   1.000
_cell.angle_alpha   90.00
_cell.angle_beta   90.00
_cell.angle_gamma   90.00
#
_symmetry.space_group_name_H-M   'P 1'
#
loop_
_entity.id
_entity.type
_entity.pdbx_description
1 polymer ?
#
loop_
_entity_poly.entity_id
_entity_poly.type
_entity_poly.pdbx_seq_one_letter_code
_entity_poly.pdbx_strand_id
1 'polypeptide(L)'
;MIKNNLVLYSGILISVLTLIGVALGHYPRMRMNRATISLIGATILILIGAINIEAAYSAIDLNTLILIFSMMILNVNLRICGFFNIVSTLLSR
;
A
#
# COMPACT_ATOMS: atom_id res chain seq x y z
N MET A 1 -6.66 -27.71 17.99
CA MET A 1 -7.13 -26.41 18.52
C MET A 1 -5.99 -25.41 18.76
N ILE A 2 -4.88 -25.79 19.41
CA ILE A 2 -3.75 -24.90 19.75
C ILE A 2 -3.03 -24.29 18.53
N LYS A 3 -2.89 -25.05 17.44
CA LYS A 3 -2.20 -24.62 16.21
C LYS A 3 -2.86 -23.38 15.56
N ASN A 4 -4.18 -23.22 15.69
CA ASN A 4 -4.91 -22.11 15.08
C ASN A 4 -4.68 -20.79 15.82
N ASN A 5 -4.57 -20.84 17.15
CA ASN A 5 -4.30 -19.64 17.96
C ASN A 5 -2.90 -19.10 17.70
N LEU A 6 -1.90 -19.97 17.55
CA LEU A 6 -0.53 -19.55 17.23
C LEU A 6 -0.43 -18.87 15.86
N VAL A 7 -1.11 -19.40 14.84
CA VAL A 7 -1.18 -18.79 13.51
C VAL A 7 -1.86 -17.42 13.59
N LEU A 8 -2.97 -17.30 14.32
CA LEU A 8 -3.66 -16.01 14.52
C LEU A 8 -2.77 -14.96 15.20
N TYR A 9 -2.10 -15.30 16.32
CA TYR A 9 -1.20 -14.36 16.99
C TYR A 9 -0.03 -13.93 16.10
N SER A 10 0.57 -14.87 15.36
CA SER A 10 1.65 -14.56 14.43
C SER A 10 1.18 -13.66 13.28
N GLY A 11 -0.01 -13.89 12.73
CA GLY A 11 -0.59 -13.08 11.66
C GLY A 11 -0.88 -11.64 12.10
N ILE A 12 -1.41 -11.45 13.30
CA ILE A 12 -1.63 -10.12 13.88
C ILE A 12 -0.28 -9.41 14.08
N LEU A 13 0.72 -10.09 14.64
CA LEU A 13 2.05 -9.52 14.86
C LEU A 13 2.68 -9.05 13.54
N ILE A 14 2.63 -9.87 12.49
CA ILE A 14 3.17 -9.55 11.16
C ILE A 14 2.42 -8.37 10.53
N SER A 15 1.09 -8.34 10.67
CA SER A 15 0.25 -7.26 10.14
C SER A 15 0.60 -5.92 10.81
N VAL A 16 0.74 -5.91 12.14
CA VAL A 16 1.14 -4.71 12.90
C VAL A 16 2.54 -4.26 12.51
N LEU A 17 3.51 -5.17 12.42
CA LEU A 17 4.87 -4.85 11.98
C LEU A 17 4.89 -4.28 10.55
N THR A 18 4.07 -4.84 9.65
CA THR A 18 3.94 -4.36 8.27
C THR A 18 3.35 -2.95 8.24
N LEU A 19 2.30 -2.68 9.00
CA LEU A 19 1.67 -1.35 9.08
C LEU A 19 2.64 -0.31 9.66
N ILE A 20 3.40 -0.66 10.70
CA ILE A 20 4.47 0.20 11.23
C ILE A 20 5.52 0.48 10.15
N GLY A 21 5.96 -0.54 9.42
CA GLY A 21 6.90 -0.38 8.32
C GLY A 21 6.38 0.55 7.21
N VAL A 22 5.11 0.40 6.82
CA VAL A 22 4.45 1.27 5.83
C VAL A 22 4.35 2.71 6.35
N ALA A 23 4.02 2.90 7.63
CA ALA A 23 3.92 4.21 8.27
C ALA A 23 5.26 4.95 8.33
N LEU A 24 6.36 4.24 8.61
CA LEU A 24 7.72 4.79 8.58
C LEU A 24 8.14 5.24 7.16
N GLY A 25 7.49 4.72 6.12
CA GLY A 25 7.56 5.26 4.77
C GLY A 25 8.78 4.82 3.96
N HIS A 26 9.94 4.59 4.58
CA HIS A 26 11.12 4.05 3.92
C HIS A 26 11.99 3.24 4.88
N TYR A 27 12.51 2.09 4.42
CA TYR A 27 13.54 1.36 5.16
C TYR A 27 14.92 1.60 4.52
N PRO A 28 15.77 2.45 5.13
CA PRO A 28 16.99 2.96 4.50
C PRO A 28 18.02 1.88 4.14
N ARG A 29 18.04 0.75 4.87
CA ARG A 29 19.02 -0.31 4.65
C ARG A 29 18.64 -1.33 3.56
N MET A 30 17.35 -1.47 3.23
CA MET A 30 16.86 -2.41 2.20
C MET A 30 16.24 -1.73 0.97
N ARG A 31 16.38 -0.41 0.83
CA ARG A 31 15.78 0.38 -0.28
C ARG A 31 14.29 0.07 -0.49
N MET A 32 13.57 -0.25 0.58
CA MET A 32 12.15 -0.61 0.50
C MET A 32 11.29 0.64 0.58
N ASN A 33 10.34 0.76 -0.35
CA ASN A 33 9.28 1.75 -0.30
C ASN A 33 8.02 1.16 0.37
N ARG A 34 7.01 2.01 0.60
CA ARG A 34 5.73 1.61 1.22
C ARG A 34 5.07 0.41 0.53
N ALA A 35 5.11 0.36 -0.80
CA ALA A 35 4.50 -0.72 -1.57
C ALA A 35 5.25 -2.05 -1.37
N THR A 36 6.59 -2.05 -1.41
CA THR A 36 7.39 -3.24 -1.18
C THR A 36 7.23 -3.77 0.24
N ILE A 37 7.15 -2.89 1.24
CA ILE A 37 6.92 -3.30 2.64
C ILE A 37 5.57 -4.00 2.77
N SER A 38 4.50 -3.42 2.20
CA SER A 38 3.17 -4.03 2.20
C SER A 38 3.16 -5.38 1.48
N LEU A 39 3.84 -5.49 0.33
CA LEU A 39 3.95 -6.72 -0.44
C LEU A 39 4.62 -7.84 0.37
N ILE A 40 5.77 -7.57 0.99
CA ILE A 40 6.48 -8.56 1.81
C ILE A 40 5.63 -9.01 2.99
N GLY A 41 4.96 -8.09 3.69
CA GLY A 41 4.05 -8.44 4.78
C GLY A 41 2.92 -9.38 4.34
N ALA A 42 2.27 -9.07 3.21
CA ALA A 42 1.23 -9.92 2.64
C ALA A 42 1.77 -11.30 2.22
N THR A 43 2.95 -11.36 1.60
CA THR A 43 3.58 -12.63 1.22
C THR A 43 3.91 -13.49 2.45
N ILE A 44 4.42 -12.90 3.53
CA ILE A 44 4.70 -13.64 4.78
C ILE A 44 3.41 -14.21 5.39
N LEU A 45 2.31 -13.44 5.38
CA LEU A 45 1.00 -13.91 5.87
C LEU A 45 0.49 -15.12 5.08
N ILE A 46 0.70 -15.14 3.76
CA ILE A 46 0.36 -16.28 2.90
C ILE A 46 1.28 -17.48 3.20
N LEU A 47 2.60 -17.26 3.31
CA LEU A 47 3.58 -18.34 3.56
C LEU A 47 3.35 -19.09 4.87
N ILE A 48 2.91 -18.40 5.92
CA ILE A 48 2.60 -18.99 7.23
C ILE A 48 1.20 -19.62 7.25
N GLY A 49 0.40 -19.41 6.19
CA GLY A 49 -0.96 -19.93 6.08
C GLY A 49 -1.97 -19.17 6.93
N ALA A 50 -1.70 -17.90 7.27
CA ALA A 50 -2.62 -17.04 8.00
C ALA A 50 -3.80 -16.58 7.11
N ILE A 51 -3.59 -16.50 5.80
CA ILE A 51 -4.62 -16.23 4.80
C ILE A 51 -4.39 -17.12 3.56
N ASN A 52 -5.46 -17.62 2.96
CA ASN A 52 -5.40 -18.33 1.67
C ASN A 52 -5.09 -17.32 0.55
N ILE A 53 -4.32 -17.74 -0.45
CA ILE A 53 -3.98 -16.92 -1.61
C ILE A 53 -5.21 -16.43 -2.39
N GLU A 54 -6.26 -17.25 -2.50
CA GLU A 54 -7.52 -16.87 -3.13
C GLU A 54 -8.20 -15.72 -2.38
N ALA A 55 -8.26 -15.83 -1.05
CA ALA A 55 -8.81 -14.79 -0.18
C ALA A 55 -7.95 -13.50 -0.22
N ALA A 56 -6.63 -13.63 -0.32
CA ALA A 56 -5.72 -12.50 -0.47
C ALA A 56 -5.97 -11.76 -1.80
N TYR A 57 -6.18 -12.48 -2.91
CA TYR A 57 -6.53 -11.86 -4.19
C TYR A 57 -7.91 -11.21 -4.16
N SER A 58 -8.91 -11.85 -3.54
CA SER A 58 -10.25 -11.26 -3.40
C SER A 58 -10.26 -10.00 -2.52
N ALA A 59 -9.28 -9.82 -1.64
CA ALA A 59 -9.14 -8.62 -0.83
C ALA A 59 -8.56 -7.41 -1.60
N ILE A 60 -8.03 -7.61 -2.81
CA ILE A 60 -7.49 -6.53 -3.64
C ILE A 60 -8.62 -5.86 -4.41
N ASP A 61 -8.93 -4.60 -4.07
CA ASP A 61 -9.85 -3.78 -4.84
C ASP A 61 -9.15 -3.06 -6.01
N LEU A 62 -9.28 -3.64 -7.21
CA LEU A 62 -8.74 -3.07 -8.43
C LEU A 62 -9.39 -1.74 -8.81
N ASN A 63 -10.65 -1.51 -8.46
CA ASN A 63 -11.32 -0.24 -8.80
C ASN A 63 -10.63 0.91 -8.07
N THR A 64 -10.35 0.75 -6.78
CA THR A 64 -9.63 1.75 -5.98
C THR A 64 -8.18 1.91 -6.45
N LEU A 65 -7.46 0.83 -6.77
CA LEU A 65 -6.10 0.91 -7.29
C LEU A 65 -6.03 1.68 -8.60
N ILE A 66 -6.92 1.38 -9.55
CA ILE A 66 -7.01 2.07 -10.84
C ILE A 66 -7.41 3.53 -10.64
N LEU A 67 -8.32 3.82 -9.71
CA LEU A 67 -8.74 5.18 -9.41
C LEU A 67 -7.56 6.04 -8.92
N ILE A 68 -6.84 5.57 -7.91
CA ILE A 68 -5.69 6.31 -7.35
C ILE A 68 -4.59 6.45 -8.39
N PHE A 69 -4.30 5.39 -9.15
CA PHE A 69 -3.31 5.43 -10.21
C PHE A 69 -3.69 6.42 -11.32
N SER A 70 -4.95 6.41 -11.75
CA SER A 70 -5.47 7.34 -12.75
C SER A 70 -5.41 8.79 -12.26
N MET A 71 -5.74 9.05 -11.00
CA MET A 71 -5.55 10.37 -10.38
C MET A 71 -4.09 10.79 -10.38
N MET A 72 -3.15 9.85 -10.16
CA MET A 72 -1.72 10.11 -10.23
C MET A 72 -1.29 10.53 -11.64
N ILE A 73 -1.76 9.80 -12.67
CA ILE A 73 -1.51 10.13 -14.09
C ILE A 73 -2.12 11.50 -14.45
N LEU A 74 -3.36 11.73 -14.05
CA LEU A 74 -4.08 12.97 -14.34
C LEU A 74 -3.34 14.17 -13.73
N ASN A 75 -2.96 14.08 -12.46
CA ASN A 75 -2.20 15.13 -11.77
C ASN A 75 -0.85 15.42 -12.44
N VAL A 76 -0.15 14.40 -12.93
CA VAL A 76 1.11 14.58 -13.67
C VAL A 76 0.88 15.34 -14.97
N ASN A 77 -0.14 14.98 -15.76
CA ASN A 77 -0.46 15.67 -17.01
C ASN A 77 -0.87 17.13 -16.77
N LEU A 78 -1.71 17.39 -15.75
CA LEU A 78 -2.08 18.76 -15.37
C LEU A 78 -0.86 19.59 -14.96
N ARG A 79 0.08 18.99 -14.21
CA ARG A 79 1.33 19.65 -13.82
C ARG A 79 2.19 19.99 -15.04
N ILE A 80 2.35 19.05 -15.99
CA ILE A 80 3.16 19.25 -17.20
C ILE A 80 2.57 20.36 -18.07
N CYS A 81 1.24 20.43 -18.22
CA CYS A 81 0.57 21.48 -18.98
C CYS A 81 0.52 22.85 -18.25
N GLY A 82 1.10 22.97 -17.05
CA GLY A 82 1.13 24.22 -16.29
C GLY A 82 -0.21 24.63 -15.67
N PHE A 83 -1.21 23.74 -15.64
CA PHE A 83 -2.56 24.02 -15.13
C PHE A 83 -2.53 24.61 -13.72
N PHE A 84 -1.73 24.04 -12.81
CA PHE A 84 -1.63 24.51 -11.43
C PHE A 84 -1.05 25.93 -11.32
N ASN A 85 -0.14 26.33 -12.21
CA ASN A 85 0.41 27.69 -12.23
C ASN A 85 -0.63 28.72 -12.70
N ILE A 86 -1.42 28.34 -13.71
CA ILE A 86 -2.51 29.18 -14.24
C ILE A 86 -3.54 29.44 -13.14
N VAL A 87 -4.02 28.39 -12.49
CA VAL A 87 -5.01 28.50 -11.40
C VAL A 87 -4.45 29.27 -10.21
N SER A 88 -3.18 29.05 -9.83
CA SER A 88 -2.54 29.80 -8.74
C SER A 88 -2.45 31.29 -9.05
N THR A 89 -2.09 31.67 -10.28
CA THR A 89 -2.00 33.08 -10.68
C THR A 89 -3.37 33.74 -10.70
N LEU A 90 -4.40 33.01 -11.15
CA LEU A 90 -5.79 33.47 -11.19
C LEU A 90 -6.34 33.75 -9.79
N LEU A 91 -6.08 32.86 -8.83
CA LEU A 91 -6.56 33.00 -7.44
C LEU A 91 -5.80 34.08 -6.65
N SER A 92 -4.56 34.39 -7.04
CA SER A 92 -3.75 35.44 -6.40
C SER A 92 -4.06 36.87 -6.86
N ARG A 93 -4.99 37.04 -7.81
CA ARG A 93 -5.51 38.33 -8.28
C ARG A 93 -6.85 38.63 -7.63
#